data_AF-A0AAW9HBU0-F1
#
_entry.id   AF-A0AAW9HBU0-F1
#
_cell.length_a   1.000
_cell.length_b   1.000
_cell.length_c   1.000
_cell.angle_alpha   90.00
_cell.angle_beta   90.00
_cell.angle_gamma   90.00
#
_symmetry.space_group_name_H-M   'P 1'
#
loop_
_entity.id
_entity.type
_entity.pdbx_description
1 polymer ?
#
loop_
_entity_poly.entity_id
_entity_poly.type
_entity_poly.pdbx_seq_one_letter_code
_entity_poly.pdbx_strand_id
1 'polypeptide(L)'
;MNADDMWELGNRTENEVGAVLFNYLSLAISKADHATKDFPAEDYGWHRSMTVRAHLGLGLDQGGLPGGYIVGGNRSRMGQLIILNHEQNVRIRILKERWDYPGGIPIAGYNRARRDYYEVNSETLNRQLALPVVDPQAKDMEITSDTLNLIMGWNFKDPENMDQGFTARLVAPLEAGEYGKPVKSLFSIDIRPDTSIAYNDLVFAQGDSIPNWFNPVGWEEENEASDGRASLL
;
A
#
# COMPACT_ATOMS: atom_id res chain seq x y z
N MET A 1 5.92 4.08 23.89
CA MET A 1 4.99 5.23 23.63
C MET A 1 3.64 5.01 24.31
N ASN A 2 3.04 6.00 24.99
CA ASN A 2 1.71 5.87 25.61
C ASN A 2 0.57 6.18 24.60
N ALA A 3 -0.70 5.98 24.97
CA ALA A 3 -1.83 6.17 24.06
C ALA A 3 -2.04 7.63 23.59
N ASP A 4 -1.81 8.60 24.48
CA ASP A 4 -1.94 10.02 24.15
C ASP A 4 -0.79 10.45 23.22
N ASP A 5 0.44 10.00 23.49
CA ASP A 5 1.60 10.21 22.60
C ASP A 5 1.34 9.64 21.20
N MET A 6 0.75 8.44 21.11
CA MET A 6 0.41 7.79 19.84
C MET A 6 -0.66 8.57 19.07
N TRP A 7 -1.67 9.11 19.78
CA TRP A 7 -2.71 9.94 19.19
C TRP A 7 -2.14 11.28 18.68
N GLU A 8 -1.28 11.94 19.45
CA GLU A 8 -0.60 13.16 19.03
C GLU A 8 0.30 12.92 17.82
N LEU A 9 1.05 11.82 17.80
CA LEU A 9 1.86 11.43 16.66
C LEU A 9 0.99 11.13 15.43
N GLY A 10 -0.12 10.42 15.60
CA GLY A 10 -1.08 10.17 14.52
C GLY A 10 -1.64 11.46 13.91
N ASN A 11 -2.01 12.44 14.74
CA ASN A 11 -2.46 13.76 14.27
C ASN A 11 -1.35 14.53 13.58
N ARG A 12 -0.12 14.48 14.11
CA ARG A 12 1.04 15.09 13.45
C ARG A 12 1.29 14.47 12.07
N THR A 13 1.27 13.14 11.98
CA THR A 13 1.39 12.42 10.70
C THR A 13 0.31 12.87 9.73
N GLU A 14 -0.96 12.96 10.14
CA GLU A 14 -2.04 13.44 9.26
C GLU A 14 -1.76 14.87 8.76
N ASN A 15 -1.37 15.79 9.64
CA ASN A 15 -1.07 17.17 9.25
C ASN A 15 0.14 17.31 8.32
N GLU A 16 1.15 16.45 8.47
CA GLU A 16 2.38 16.51 7.68
C GLU A 16 2.22 15.87 6.29
N VAL A 17 1.53 14.73 6.20
CA VAL A 17 1.49 13.93 4.97
C VAL A 17 0.09 13.67 4.42
N GLY A 18 -0.96 13.83 5.23
CA GLY A 18 -2.34 13.45 4.88
C GLY A 18 -2.85 14.10 3.60
N ALA A 19 -2.70 15.43 3.49
CA ALA A 19 -2.99 16.23 2.30
C ALA A 19 -2.39 15.64 1.01
N VAL A 20 -1.10 15.34 1.05
CA VAL A 20 -0.34 14.79 -0.09
C VAL A 20 -0.86 13.40 -0.44
N LEU A 21 -1.07 12.53 0.56
CA LEU A 21 -1.62 11.20 0.34
C LEU A 21 -3.02 11.23 -0.26
N PHE A 22 -3.87 12.14 0.20
CA PHE A 22 -5.23 12.31 -0.33
C PHE A 22 -5.20 12.67 -1.81
N ASN A 23 -4.36 13.64 -2.19
CA ASN A 23 -4.27 14.12 -3.56
C ASN A 23 -3.73 13.05 -4.52
N TYR A 24 -2.65 12.35 -4.14
CA TYR A 24 -2.15 11.24 -4.96
C TYR A 24 -3.12 10.08 -5.03
N LEU A 25 -3.86 9.80 -3.95
CA LEU A 25 -4.90 8.77 -3.95
C LEU A 25 -6.04 9.15 -4.91
N SER A 26 -6.51 10.40 -4.88
CA SER A 26 -7.53 10.91 -5.79
C SER A 26 -7.14 10.72 -7.26
N LEU A 27 -5.91 11.11 -7.60
CA LEU A 27 -5.36 10.93 -8.93
C LEU A 27 -5.23 9.44 -9.30
N ALA A 28 -4.77 8.60 -8.37
CA ALA A 28 -4.61 7.17 -8.58
C ALA A 28 -5.95 6.47 -8.81
N ILE A 29 -7.01 6.89 -8.11
CA ILE A 29 -8.39 6.44 -8.33
C ILE A 29 -8.83 6.80 -9.74
N SER A 30 -8.69 8.07 -10.15
CA SER A 30 -9.08 8.51 -11.50
C SER A 30 -8.36 7.72 -12.61
N LYS A 31 -7.05 7.48 -12.47
CA LYS A 31 -6.28 6.68 -13.42
C LYS A 31 -6.73 5.21 -13.43
N ALA A 32 -6.97 4.64 -12.26
CA ALA A 32 -7.44 3.26 -12.14
C ALA A 32 -8.84 3.07 -12.73
N ASP A 33 -9.74 4.04 -12.56
CA ASP A 33 -11.08 4.00 -13.13
C ASP A 33 -11.01 3.98 -14.65
N HIS A 34 -10.16 4.81 -15.26
CA HIS A 34 -9.93 4.77 -16.71
C HIS A 34 -9.33 3.43 -17.17
N ALA A 35 -8.33 2.92 -16.45
CA ALA A 35 -7.62 1.68 -16.81
C ALA A 35 -8.46 0.41 -16.59
N THR A 36 -9.48 0.47 -15.72
CA THR A 36 -10.30 -0.69 -15.37
C THR A 36 -11.75 -0.61 -15.83
N LYS A 37 -12.09 0.41 -16.65
CA LYS A 37 -13.46 0.68 -17.11
C LYS A 37 -14.18 -0.49 -17.79
N ASP A 38 -13.42 -1.37 -18.44
CA ASP A 38 -13.96 -2.49 -19.22
C ASP A 38 -14.12 -3.76 -18.38
N PHE A 39 -13.73 -3.75 -17.11
CA PHE A 39 -13.85 -4.89 -16.19
C PHE A 39 -15.06 -4.71 -15.26
N PRO A 40 -15.98 -5.69 -15.20
CA PRO A 40 -17.12 -5.62 -14.28
C PRO A 40 -16.64 -5.65 -12.83
N ALA A 41 -17.17 -4.72 -12.00
CA ALA A 41 -16.72 -4.54 -10.63
C ALA A 41 -17.05 -5.73 -9.70
N GLU A 42 -18.11 -6.48 -10.00
CA GLU A 42 -18.53 -7.66 -9.23
C GLU A 42 -17.45 -8.75 -9.24
N ASP A 43 -16.87 -9.04 -10.41
CA ASP A 43 -15.86 -10.08 -10.58
C ASP A 43 -14.43 -9.57 -10.38
N TYR A 44 -14.17 -8.31 -10.75
CA TYR A 44 -12.82 -7.73 -10.85
C TYR A 44 -12.61 -6.52 -9.94
N GLY A 45 -13.41 -6.32 -8.89
CA GLY A 45 -13.24 -5.21 -7.95
C GLY A 45 -11.85 -5.15 -7.30
N TRP A 46 -11.18 -6.31 -7.17
CA TRP A 46 -9.80 -6.39 -6.72
C TRP A 46 -8.81 -5.76 -7.70
N HIS A 47 -9.05 -5.84 -9.02
CA HIS A 47 -8.17 -5.30 -10.05
C HIS A 47 -8.06 -3.78 -9.88
N ARG A 48 -9.18 -3.08 -9.73
CA ARG A 48 -9.18 -1.64 -9.45
C ARG A 48 -8.37 -1.27 -8.22
N SER A 49 -8.56 -1.98 -7.10
CA SER A 49 -7.79 -1.75 -5.87
C SER A 49 -6.27 -1.87 -6.08
N MET A 50 -5.86 -2.84 -6.89
CA MET A 50 -4.46 -3.07 -7.22
C MET A 50 -3.90 -1.98 -8.12
N THR A 51 -4.67 -1.58 -9.14
CA THR A 51 -4.32 -0.49 -10.07
C THR A 51 -4.20 0.85 -9.35
N VAL A 52 -5.09 1.15 -8.40
CA VAL A 52 -4.98 2.34 -7.53
C VAL A 52 -3.66 2.30 -6.75
N ARG A 53 -3.33 1.18 -6.10
CA ARG A 53 -2.08 1.06 -5.33
C ARG A 53 -0.84 1.22 -6.22
N ALA A 54 -0.87 0.69 -7.44
CA ALA A 54 0.21 0.86 -8.41
C ALA A 54 0.40 2.33 -8.80
N HIS A 55 -0.67 3.02 -9.20
CA HIS A 55 -0.60 4.44 -9.57
C HIS A 55 -0.24 5.35 -8.39
N LEU A 56 -0.74 5.03 -7.19
CA LEU A 56 -0.38 5.76 -5.98
C LEU A 56 1.12 5.64 -5.70
N GLY A 57 1.66 4.42 -5.71
CA GLY A 57 3.10 4.20 -5.50
C GLY A 57 3.96 4.93 -6.54
N LEU A 58 3.57 4.90 -7.82
CA LEU A 58 4.27 5.64 -8.88
C LEU A 58 4.21 7.15 -8.68
N GLY A 59 3.05 7.69 -8.29
CA GLY A 59 2.90 9.12 -8.03
C GLY A 59 3.75 9.59 -6.86
N LEU A 60 3.75 8.83 -5.77
CA LEU A 60 4.53 9.14 -4.58
C LEU A 60 6.05 9.05 -4.80
N ASP A 61 6.52 8.12 -5.62
CA ASP A 61 7.94 8.08 -6.01
C ASP A 61 8.37 9.30 -6.79
N GLN A 62 7.50 9.82 -7.66
CA GLN A 62 7.84 10.90 -8.58
C GLN A 62 7.79 12.27 -7.92
N GLY A 63 6.75 12.55 -7.14
CA GLY A 63 6.61 13.84 -6.48
C GLY A 63 7.10 13.88 -5.04
N GLY A 64 7.50 12.73 -4.49
CA GLY A 64 8.05 12.64 -3.15
C GLY A 64 7.00 12.82 -2.05
N LEU A 65 7.50 12.79 -0.81
CA LEU A 65 6.72 12.98 0.40
C LEU A 65 7.43 14.00 1.30
N PRO A 66 6.68 14.86 2.02
CA PRO A 66 7.25 15.84 2.94
C PRO A 66 7.80 15.18 4.21
N GLY A 67 8.48 15.96 5.05
CA GLY A 67 8.75 15.60 6.45
C GLY A 67 9.60 14.37 6.68
N GLY A 68 10.46 13.98 5.72
CA GLY A 68 11.30 12.79 5.84
C GLY A 68 10.56 11.46 5.62
N TYR A 69 9.30 11.52 5.16
CA TYR A 69 8.57 10.32 4.75
C TYR A 69 9.13 9.79 3.44
N ILE A 70 9.23 8.47 3.32
CA ILE A 70 9.69 7.78 2.11
C ILE A 70 8.74 6.66 1.71
N VAL A 71 8.72 6.36 0.41
CA VAL A 71 7.96 5.24 -0.13
C VAL A 71 8.78 3.95 -0.01
N GLY A 72 8.16 2.90 0.52
CA GLY A 72 8.73 1.58 0.67
C GLY A 72 7.72 0.46 0.41
N GLY A 73 8.08 -0.74 0.86
CA GLY A 73 7.34 -1.97 0.55
C GLY A 73 7.76 -2.61 -0.77
N ASN A 74 7.20 -3.79 -1.06
CA ASN A 74 7.55 -4.54 -2.26
C ASN A 74 6.37 -4.65 -3.24
N ARG A 75 6.43 -3.86 -4.33
CA ARG A 75 5.35 -3.80 -5.34
C ARG A 75 5.09 -5.13 -6.04
N SER A 76 6.09 -5.99 -6.19
CA SER A 76 5.89 -7.33 -6.78
C SER A 76 5.11 -8.26 -5.86
N ARG A 77 4.98 -7.92 -4.57
CA ARG A 77 4.17 -8.66 -3.58
C ARG A 77 2.78 -8.04 -3.45
N MET A 78 1.93 -8.29 -4.45
CA MET A 78 0.53 -7.85 -4.47
C MET A 78 0.36 -6.34 -4.29
N GLY A 79 1.23 -5.54 -4.92
CA GLY A 79 1.17 -4.09 -4.85
C GLY A 79 1.34 -3.56 -3.43
N GLN A 80 2.20 -4.19 -2.62
CA GLN A 80 2.49 -3.71 -1.27
C GLN A 80 3.09 -2.31 -1.35
N LEU A 81 2.43 -1.37 -0.67
CA LEU A 81 2.85 0.01 -0.55
C LEU A 81 2.87 0.37 0.94
N ILE A 82 4.05 0.80 1.41
CA ILE A 82 4.27 1.23 2.78
C ILE A 82 4.93 2.60 2.71
N ILE A 83 4.55 3.50 3.61
CA ILE A 83 5.20 4.79 3.81
C ILE A 83 5.92 4.73 5.14
N LEU A 84 7.14 5.22 5.18
CA LEU A 84 8.02 5.13 6.35
C LEU A 84 8.47 6.53 6.73
N ASN A 85 8.49 6.84 8.02
CA ASN A 85 9.26 7.93 8.58
C ASN A 85 10.13 7.35 9.70
N HIS A 86 11.44 7.28 9.46
CA HIS A 86 12.37 6.65 10.40
C HIS A 86 12.64 7.54 11.61
N GLU A 87 12.72 8.86 11.42
CA GLU A 87 12.96 9.82 12.51
C GLU A 87 11.81 9.84 13.52
N GLN A 88 10.57 9.76 13.01
CA GLN A 88 9.36 9.73 13.82
C GLN A 88 8.94 8.30 14.23
N ASN A 89 9.64 7.26 13.75
CA ASN A 89 9.24 5.87 13.89
C ASN A 89 7.77 5.62 13.49
N VAL A 90 7.35 6.08 12.31
CA VAL A 90 5.99 5.88 11.79
C VAL A 90 6.03 4.97 10.57
N ARG A 91 5.06 4.05 10.48
CA ARG A 91 4.81 3.26 9.27
C ARG A 91 3.36 3.36 8.87
N ILE A 92 3.09 3.55 7.58
CA ILE A 92 1.73 3.66 7.05
C ILE A 92 1.56 2.61 5.97
N ARG A 93 0.60 1.70 6.14
CA ARG A 93 0.24 0.70 5.13
C ARG A 93 -1.02 1.13 4.42
N ILE A 94 -0.99 1.16 3.09
CA ILE A 94 -2.15 1.57 2.30
C ILE A 94 -3.03 0.36 1.99
N LEU A 95 -4.31 0.43 2.37
CA LEU A 95 -5.29 -0.63 2.11
C LEU A 95 -6.61 -0.04 1.59
N LYS A 96 -7.24 -0.76 0.65
CA LYS A 96 -8.64 -0.50 0.31
C LYS A 96 -9.54 -1.11 1.38
N GLU A 97 -10.41 -0.30 1.93
CA GLU A 97 -11.46 -0.73 2.84
C GLU A 97 -12.59 -1.44 2.10
N ARG A 98 -13.32 -2.24 2.86
CA ARG A 98 -14.40 -3.07 2.37
C ARG A 98 -15.71 -2.63 2.98
N TRP A 99 -16.70 -2.39 2.13
CA TRP A 99 -18.05 -1.98 2.53
C TRP A 99 -18.78 -3.09 3.30
N ASP A 100 -18.48 -4.35 2.98
CA ASP A 100 -19.03 -5.53 3.63
C ASP A 100 -18.33 -5.91 4.94
N TYR A 101 -17.28 -5.17 5.33
CA TYR A 101 -16.57 -5.38 6.59
C TYR A 101 -17.04 -4.39 7.65
N PRO A 102 -17.45 -4.85 8.85
CA PRO A 102 -17.72 -3.95 9.97
C PRO A 102 -16.49 -3.08 10.25
N GLY A 103 -16.65 -1.76 10.32
CA GLY A 103 -15.53 -0.84 10.53
C GLY A 103 -14.58 -0.65 9.34
N GLY A 104 -14.82 -1.28 8.19
CA GLY A 104 -14.14 -1.03 6.91
C GLY A 104 -12.73 -1.61 6.76
N ILE A 105 -11.94 -1.68 7.84
CA ILE A 105 -10.57 -2.18 7.80
C ILE A 105 -10.55 -3.71 7.70
N PRO A 106 -9.93 -4.29 6.66
CA PRO A 106 -9.82 -5.74 6.55
C PRO A 106 -8.95 -6.33 7.65
N ILE A 107 -9.32 -7.49 8.19
CA ILE A 107 -8.51 -8.24 9.16
C ILE A 107 -7.13 -8.62 8.58
N ALA A 108 -6.15 -8.82 9.47
CA ALA A 108 -4.80 -9.23 9.08
C ALA A 108 -4.75 -10.62 8.42
N GLY A 109 -5.70 -11.51 8.78
CA GLY A 109 -5.70 -12.91 8.34
C GLY A 109 -4.61 -13.75 9.02
N TYR A 110 -4.23 -14.88 8.41
CA TYR A 110 -3.28 -15.82 9.02
C TYR A 110 -1.80 -15.44 8.87
N ASN A 111 -1.47 -14.47 8.02
CA ASN A 111 -0.09 -14.10 7.78
C ASN A 111 0.51 -13.43 9.02
N ARG A 112 1.50 -14.09 9.64
CA ARG A 112 2.14 -13.60 10.87
C ARG A 112 2.66 -12.17 10.73
N ALA A 113 3.43 -11.87 9.68
CA ALA A 113 3.95 -10.53 9.45
C ALA A 113 2.85 -9.46 9.30
N ARG A 114 1.66 -9.81 8.80
CA ARG A 114 0.52 -8.88 8.75
C ARG A 114 -0.17 -8.74 10.09
N ARG A 115 -0.31 -9.82 10.87
CA ARG A 115 -0.86 -9.78 12.23
C ARG A 115 0.01 -8.93 13.15
N ASP A 116 1.30 -9.19 13.10
CA ASP A 116 2.37 -8.44 13.74
C ASP A 116 2.31 -6.93 13.44
N TYR A 117 1.78 -6.53 12.28
CA TYR A 117 1.63 -5.10 11.91
C TYR A 117 0.41 -4.47 12.58
N TYR A 118 -0.62 -5.27 12.82
CA TYR A 118 -1.89 -4.83 13.37
C TYR A 118 -1.87 -4.79 14.90
N GLU A 119 -0.91 -5.47 15.53
CA GLU A 119 -0.78 -5.53 16.97
C GLU A 119 0.06 -4.35 17.46
N VAL A 120 -0.47 -3.57 18.42
CA VAL A 120 0.32 -2.59 19.17
C VAL A 120 1.09 -3.36 20.24
N ASN A 121 2.25 -3.90 19.89
CA ASN A 121 3.16 -4.51 20.85
C ASN A 121 4.62 -4.14 20.56
N SER A 122 5.34 -3.78 21.63
CA SER A 122 6.72 -3.30 21.62
C SER A 122 7.76 -4.38 21.23
N GLU A 123 7.40 -5.65 21.17
CA GLU A 123 8.33 -6.77 20.86
C GLU A 123 8.46 -7.10 19.36
N THR A 124 7.53 -6.63 18.53
CA THR A 124 7.35 -7.17 17.16
C THR A 124 8.22 -6.48 16.10
N LEU A 125 8.98 -5.46 16.52
CA LEU A 125 9.54 -4.47 15.61
C LEU A 125 10.74 -4.91 14.79
N ASN A 126 11.54 -5.85 15.32
CA ASN A 126 12.77 -6.32 14.66
C ASN A 126 12.54 -7.28 13.48
N ARG A 127 11.32 -7.81 13.30
CA ARG A 127 11.07 -8.87 12.31
C ARG A 127 10.46 -8.38 10.99
N GLN A 128 9.91 -7.17 10.96
CA GLN A 128 9.20 -6.62 9.79
C GLN A 128 10.06 -5.84 8.80
N LEU A 129 11.37 -5.71 9.05
CA LEU A 129 12.30 -4.97 8.18
C LEU A 129 13.02 -5.82 7.13
N ALA A 130 12.73 -7.11 7.03
CA ALA A 130 13.26 -7.98 5.97
C ALA A 130 12.56 -7.81 4.61
N LEU A 131 11.94 -6.64 4.35
CA LEU A 131 11.53 -6.25 3.02
C LEU A 131 12.65 -5.39 2.44
N PRO A 132 13.16 -5.70 1.23
CA PRO A 132 14.26 -4.94 0.66
C PRO A 132 13.85 -3.48 0.56
N VAL A 133 14.46 -2.63 1.38
CA VAL A 133 14.45 -1.19 1.18
C VAL A 133 15.20 -0.97 -0.14
N VAL A 134 14.54 -0.37 -1.12
CA VAL A 134 15.11 -0.12 -2.45
C VAL A 134 16.14 1.03 -2.40
N ASP A 135 16.21 1.74 -1.27
CA ASP A 135 17.19 2.81 -1.02
C ASP A 135 18.47 2.27 -0.36
N PRO A 136 19.64 2.38 -1.03
CA PRO A 136 20.94 2.04 -0.45
C PRO A 136 21.33 2.84 0.79
N GLN A 137 20.73 4.01 1.03
CA GLN A 137 21.03 4.85 2.21
C GLN A 137 20.31 4.40 3.49
N ALA A 138 19.32 3.51 3.38
CA ALA A 138 18.51 3.07 4.52
C ALA A 138 19.05 1.82 5.24
N LYS A 139 20.24 1.32 4.85
CA LYS A 139 20.80 0.07 5.38
C LYS A 139 21.30 0.14 6.83
N ASP A 140 21.53 1.34 7.36
CA ASP A 140 22.22 1.53 8.65
C ASP A 140 21.35 2.17 9.75
N MET A 141 20.03 2.25 9.56
CA MET A 141 19.15 2.91 10.55
C MET A 141 18.47 1.90 11.48
N GLU A 142 18.92 1.88 12.76
CA GLU A 142 18.29 1.12 13.85
C GLU A 142 16.86 1.61 14.11
N ILE A 143 15.90 0.69 14.01
CA ILE A 143 14.49 0.98 14.31
C ILE A 143 14.23 0.63 15.77
N THR A 144 14.09 1.66 16.61
CA THR A 144 13.85 1.54 18.06
C THR A 144 12.43 1.08 18.35
N SER A 145 12.23 0.30 19.43
CA SER A 145 11.05 -0.49 19.86
C SER A 145 9.66 0.20 19.97
N ASP A 146 9.52 1.45 19.51
CA ASP A 146 8.33 2.29 19.67
C ASP A 146 7.78 2.83 18.31
N THR A 147 7.71 1.98 17.28
CA THR A 147 7.08 2.41 16.00
C THR A 147 5.57 2.44 16.06
N LEU A 148 4.98 3.52 15.59
CA LEU A 148 3.55 3.65 15.34
C LEU A 148 3.19 3.06 13.97
N ASN A 149 2.51 1.91 13.96
CA ASN A 149 1.96 1.30 12.77
C ASN A 149 0.56 1.84 12.49
N LEU A 150 0.39 2.48 11.34
CA LEU A 150 -0.87 3.05 10.85
C LEU A 150 -1.32 2.32 9.60
N ILE A 151 -2.62 2.25 9.41
CA ILE A 151 -3.26 1.82 8.16
C ILE A 151 -3.92 3.05 7.56
N MET A 152 -3.51 3.43 6.36
CA MET A 152 -4.30 4.36 5.55
C MET A 152 -5.37 3.54 4.82
N GLY A 153 -6.58 3.56 5.35
CA GLY A 153 -7.75 2.96 4.75
C GLY A 153 -8.42 3.93 3.78
N TRP A 154 -8.89 3.43 2.64
CA TRP A 154 -9.71 4.22 1.71
C TRP A 154 -10.86 3.42 1.11
N ASN A 155 -12.00 4.08 0.87
CA ASN A 155 -13.11 3.49 0.12
C ASN A 155 -13.87 4.54 -0.69
N PHE A 156 -14.68 4.11 -1.65
CA PHE A 156 -15.70 4.99 -2.20
C PHE A 156 -16.75 5.29 -1.13
N LYS A 157 -17.29 6.51 -1.13
CA LYS A 157 -18.41 6.86 -0.24
C LYS A 157 -19.63 6.01 -0.54
N ASP A 158 -19.85 5.77 -1.83
CA ASP A 158 -20.92 4.95 -2.35
C ASP A 158 -20.33 4.00 -3.42
N PRO A 159 -20.38 2.68 -3.22
CA PRO A 159 -19.89 1.72 -4.21
C PRO A 159 -20.74 1.67 -5.48
N GLU A 160 -22.01 2.10 -5.43
CA GLU A 160 -22.92 2.16 -6.58
C GLU A 160 -22.78 3.49 -7.33
N ASN A 161 -22.31 4.54 -6.64
CA ASN A 161 -22.10 5.86 -7.21
C ASN A 161 -20.74 6.45 -6.83
N MET A 162 -19.73 6.12 -7.64
CA MET A 162 -18.33 6.50 -7.43
C MET A 162 -18.10 8.01 -7.58
N ASP A 163 -19.00 8.75 -8.25
CA ASP A 163 -18.91 10.21 -8.44
C ASP A 163 -19.11 10.97 -7.13
N GLN A 164 -19.64 10.33 -6.09
CA GLN A 164 -19.72 10.91 -4.74
C GLN A 164 -18.34 11.05 -4.07
N GLY A 165 -17.30 10.48 -4.68
CA GLY A 165 -15.92 10.51 -4.23
C GLY A 165 -15.56 9.39 -3.26
N PHE A 166 -14.49 9.61 -2.51
CA PHE A 166 -13.93 8.60 -1.60
C PHE A 166 -13.71 9.15 -0.19
N THR A 167 -13.53 8.25 0.76
CA THR A 167 -13.05 8.50 2.11
C THR A 167 -11.63 7.97 2.25
N ALA A 168 -10.83 8.64 3.07
CA ALA A 168 -9.49 8.18 3.46
C ALA A 168 -9.25 8.51 4.94
N ARG A 169 -8.61 7.60 5.67
CA ARG A 169 -8.35 7.75 7.10
C ARG A 169 -7.11 6.99 7.54
N LEU A 170 -6.42 7.51 8.55
CA LEU A 170 -5.34 6.84 9.27
C LEU A 170 -5.91 6.12 10.49
N VAL A 171 -5.65 4.82 10.59
CA VAL A 171 -6.13 3.96 11.68
C VAL A 171 -4.94 3.31 12.36
N ALA A 172 -4.88 3.41 13.69
CA ALA A 172 -3.95 2.63 14.50
C ALA A 172 -4.66 1.34 14.97
N PRO A 173 -4.44 0.18 14.33
CA PRO A 173 -5.05 -1.08 14.75
C PRO A 173 -4.50 -1.51 16.11
N LEU A 174 -5.34 -2.10 16.97
CA LEU A 174 -4.91 -2.69 18.26
C LEU A 174 -4.69 -4.20 18.17
N GLU A 175 -5.41 -4.87 17.28
CA GLU A 175 -5.38 -6.33 17.12
C GLU A 175 -5.53 -6.73 15.65
N ALA A 176 -5.09 -7.94 15.32
CA ALA A 176 -5.24 -8.54 13.98
C ALA A 176 -6.70 -8.61 13.48
N GLY A 177 -7.66 -8.56 14.41
CA GLY A 177 -9.09 -8.66 14.19
C GLY A 177 -9.59 -10.08 13.91
N GLU A 178 -10.90 -10.25 13.96
CA GLU A 178 -11.60 -11.51 13.72
C GLU A 178 -12.52 -11.39 12.51
N TYR A 179 -12.64 -12.46 11.71
CA TYR A 179 -13.49 -12.44 10.53
C TYR A 179 -14.94 -12.12 10.90
N GLY A 180 -15.56 -11.19 10.17
CA GLY A 180 -16.94 -10.75 10.42
C GLY A 180 -17.10 -9.80 11.60
N LYS A 181 -16.01 -9.38 12.26
CA LYS A 181 -16.02 -8.36 13.32
C LYS A 181 -15.16 -7.15 12.93
N PRO A 182 -15.48 -5.96 13.48
CA PRO A 182 -14.64 -4.80 13.25
C PRO A 182 -13.28 -4.99 13.91
N VAL A 183 -12.23 -4.64 13.18
CA VAL A 183 -10.87 -4.56 13.74
C VAL A 183 -10.87 -3.47 14.82
N LYS A 184 -10.54 -3.81 16.07
CA LYS A 184 -10.40 -2.80 17.11
C LYS A 184 -9.21 -1.90 16.78
N SER A 185 -9.43 -0.60 16.92
CA SER A 185 -8.44 0.44 16.70
C SER A 185 -8.28 1.27 17.95
N LEU A 186 -7.05 1.73 18.21
CA LEU A 186 -6.77 2.70 19.26
C LEU A 186 -7.40 4.04 18.90
N PHE A 187 -7.23 4.44 17.63
CA PHE A 187 -7.82 5.63 17.07
C PHE A 187 -7.99 5.55 15.56
N SER A 188 -8.81 6.47 15.04
CA SER A 188 -9.06 6.69 13.62
C SER A 188 -9.09 8.20 13.36
N ILE A 189 -8.29 8.67 12.41
CA ILE A 189 -8.16 10.08 12.04
C ILE A 189 -8.51 10.20 10.56
N ASP A 190 -9.54 10.98 10.24
CA ASP A 190 -9.91 11.23 8.85
C ASP A 190 -8.86 12.10 8.16
N ILE A 191 -8.42 11.69 6.97
CA ILE A 191 -7.50 12.46 6.15
C ILE A 191 -8.32 13.47 5.37
N ARG A 192 -8.00 14.75 5.54
CA ARG A 192 -8.72 15.82 4.84
C ARG A 192 -8.03 16.16 3.52
N PRO A 193 -8.79 16.45 2.45
CA PRO A 193 -8.21 17.05 1.26
C PRO A 193 -7.61 18.40 1.62
N ASP A 194 -6.42 18.66 1.09
CA ASP A 194 -5.88 20.02 1.10
C ASP A 194 -6.58 20.84 0.03
N THR A 195 -7.17 21.97 0.41
CA THR A 195 -7.70 22.94 -0.55
C THR A 195 -6.61 23.85 -1.12
N SER A 196 -5.37 23.74 -0.63
CA SER A 196 -4.24 24.64 -0.97
C SER A 196 -3.20 24.05 -1.93
N ILE A 197 -3.11 22.73 -2.10
CA ILE A 197 -2.23 22.14 -3.13
C ILE A 197 -2.88 22.36 -4.50
N ALA A 198 -2.31 23.28 -5.28
CA ALA A 198 -2.72 23.49 -6.64
C ALA A 198 -2.38 22.24 -7.47
N TYR A 199 -3.31 21.79 -8.31
CA TYR A 199 -3.15 20.66 -9.23
C TYR A 199 -1.87 20.75 -10.11
N ASN A 200 -1.29 21.94 -10.21
CA ASN A 200 -0.09 22.27 -10.97
C ASN A 200 1.23 21.84 -10.31
N ASP A 201 1.25 21.53 -9.01
CA ASP A 201 2.47 21.15 -8.28
C ASP A 201 2.76 19.63 -8.36
N LEU A 202 1.85 18.87 -8.99
CA LEU A 202 2.05 17.46 -9.28
C LEU A 202 2.91 17.34 -10.55
N VAL A 203 4.14 16.85 -10.40
CA VAL A 203 5.01 16.54 -11.53
C VAL A 203 4.68 15.15 -12.05
N PHE A 204 4.35 15.06 -13.34
CA PHE A 204 3.97 13.83 -14.01
C PHE A 204 5.08 13.40 -14.98
N ALA A 205 5.57 12.17 -14.86
CA ALA A 205 6.30 11.57 -15.97
C ALA A 205 5.32 11.24 -17.11
N GLN A 206 5.47 11.89 -18.27
CA GLN A 206 4.97 11.33 -19.51
C GLN A 206 5.79 10.06 -19.77
N GLY A 207 5.10 8.91 -19.74
CA GLY A 207 5.75 7.62 -19.85
C GLY A 207 6.24 7.37 -21.28
N ASP A 208 7.52 7.62 -21.52
CA ASP A 208 8.20 7.02 -22.66
C ASP A 208 8.63 5.59 -22.31
N SER A 209 8.15 4.67 -23.14
CA SER A 209 8.42 3.23 -23.19
C SER A 209 7.90 2.37 -22.04
N ILE A 210 6.88 1.57 -22.35
CA ILE A 210 6.57 0.33 -21.64
C ILE A 210 7.78 -0.61 -21.80
N PRO A 211 8.47 -1.04 -20.73
CA PRO A 211 9.44 -2.10 -20.83
C PRO A 211 8.73 -3.36 -21.32
N ASN A 212 9.27 -4.01 -22.35
CA ASN A 212 8.68 -5.21 -22.93
C ASN A 212 8.76 -6.38 -21.93
N TRP A 213 7.70 -6.56 -21.13
CA TRP A 213 7.58 -7.62 -20.12
C TRP A 213 7.49 -9.03 -20.73
N PHE A 214 7.29 -9.13 -22.05
CA PHE A 214 7.27 -10.39 -22.79
C PHE A 214 8.62 -10.69 -23.44
N ASN A 215 9.73 -10.48 -22.74
CA ASN A 215 10.94 -11.18 -23.14
C ASN A 215 10.80 -12.62 -22.60
N PRO A 216 10.54 -13.62 -23.46
CA PRO A 216 10.50 -15.00 -23.00
C PRO A 216 11.87 -15.28 -22.39
N VAL A 217 11.88 -15.54 -21.08
CA VAL A 217 13.02 -16.16 -20.41
C VAL A 217 13.34 -17.39 -21.25
N GLY A 218 14.56 -17.47 -21.77
CA GLY A 218 14.98 -18.51 -22.70
C GLY A 218 14.66 -19.89 -22.14
N TRP A 219 13.59 -20.49 -22.66
CA TRP A 219 13.42 -21.92 -22.65
C TRP A 219 14.38 -22.41 -23.71
N GLU A 220 15.61 -22.74 -23.29
CA GLU A 220 16.44 -23.63 -24.09
C GLU A 220 15.64 -24.93 -24.19
N GLU A 221 15.00 -25.15 -25.34
CA GLU A 221 14.57 -26.48 -25.74
C GLU A 221 15.82 -27.37 -25.68
N GLU A 222 15.92 -28.19 -24.64
CA GLU A 222 16.78 -29.37 -24.66
C GLU A 222 16.34 -30.17 -25.88
N ASN A 223 17.09 -30.00 -26.98
CA ASN A 223 17.02 -30.87 -28.13
C ASN A 223 17.31 -32.28 -27.61
N GLU A 224 16.27 -33.10 -27.46
CA GLU A 224 16.40 -34.54 -27.36
C GLU A 224 17.17 -35.02 -28.59
N ALA A 225 18.47 -35.21 -28.41
CA ALA A 225 19.31 -35.89 -29.35
C ALA A 225 18.74 -37.31 -29.51
N SER A 226 18.12 -37.54 -30.66
CA SER A 226 17.73 -38.87 -31.11
C SER A 226 19.00 -39.71 -31.29
N ASP A 227 19.31 -40.56 -30.31
CA ASP A 227 20.27 -41.64 -30.48
C ASP A 227 19.66 -43.00 -30.15
N GLY A 228 19.60 -43.84 -31.19
CA GLY A 228 19.80 -45.27 -31.08
C GLY A 228 18.79 -46.12 -30.28
N ARG A 229 17.75 -46.59 -30.97
CA ARG A 229 17.37 -48.01 -30.84
C ARG A 229 17.30 -48.69 -32.19
N ALA A 230 18.24 -49.62 -32.36
CA ALA A 230 18.30 -50.59 -33.42
C ALA A 230 17.14 -51.60 -33.37
N SER A 231 16.94 -52.25 -34.53
CA SER A 231 16.28 -53.53 -34.78
C SER A 231 14.77 -53.50 -35.02
N LEU A 232 14.36 -53.72 -36.28
CA LEU A 232 13.81 -55.01 -36.72
C LEU A 232 13.65 -55.06 -38.26
N LEU A 233 14.09 -56.21 -38.80
CA LEU A 233 13.98 -56.76 -40.17
C LEU A 233 15.04 -56.32 -41.19
#